data_AF-A0A2S8NUW3-F1
#
_entry.id   AF-A0A2S8NUW3-F1
#
_cell.length_a   1.000
_cell.length_b   1.000
_cell.length_c   1.000
_cell.angle_alpha   90.00
_cell.angle_beta   90.00
_cell.angle_gamma   90.00
#
_symmetry.space_group_name_H-M   'P 1'
#
loop_
_entity.id
_entity.type
_entity.pdbx_description
1 polymer ?
#
loop_
_entity_poly.entity_id
_entity_poly.type
_entity_poly.pdbx_seq_one_letter_code
_entity_poly.pdbx_strand_id
1 'polypeptide(L)'
;MNFNQFKKFFILFVSILFVSAILYVSYFYKNQKQKNYQSKKNLFDSLSFNFVQKLAYRGMEQFQKGLSEGNTQYKLIYEADSQLFIEFVTQGTLKTASSPLIQGTIDFISECLNRNIHLYINEKHMFSTSENLLKNCKESVLDLKIRNQDNVHFFVNYYNDTIGDGYCFFHALDNVLKNIIPNWQEKIFI
;
A
#
# COMPACT_ATOMS: atom_id res chain seq x y z
N MET A 1 -33.90 9.49 50.45
CA MET A 1 -33.73 8.66 49.23
C MET A 1 -33.47 7.23 49.67
N ASN A 2 -34.30 6.27 49.25
CA ASN A 2 -34.19 4.89 49.72
C ASN A 2 -32.98 4.18 49.08
N PHE A 3 -32.34 3.23 49.77
CA PHE A 3 -31.09 2.58 49.34
C PHE A 3 -31.17 1.97 47.93
N ASN A 4 -32.35 1.45 47.55
CA ASN A 4 -32.61 0.93 46.21
C ASN A 4 -32.63 2.01 45.12
N GLN A 5 -33.07 3.23 45.43
CA GLN A 5 -32.97 4.34 44.49
C GLN A 5 -31.51 4.79 44.32
N PHE A 6 -30.74 4.84 45.42
CA PHE A 6 -29.32 5.16 45.36
C PHE A 6 -28.53 4.15 44.52
N LYS A 7 -28.78 2.84 44.68
CA LYS A 7 -28.18 1.81 43.82
C LYS A 7 -28.50 2.00 42.33
N LYS A 8 -29.75 2.32 41.98
CA LYS A 8 -30.13 2.55 40.58
C LYS A 8 -29.42 3.76 39.98
N PHE A 9 -29.34 4.87 40.73
CA PHE A 9 -28.60 6.06 40.30
C PHE A 9 -27.10 5.80 40.17
N PHE A 10 -26.52 5.05 41.10
CA PHE A 10 -25.11 4.69 41.06
C PHE A 10 -24.78 3.80 39.84
N ILE A 11 -25.61 2.79 39.56
CA ILE A 11 -25.44 1.94 38.37
C ILE A 11 -25.54 2.77 37.08
N LEU A 12 -26.56 3.66 37.00
CA LEU A 12 -26.74 4.55 35.85
C LEU A 12 -25.51 5.44 35.63
N PHE A 13 -24.99 6.04 36.71
CA PHE A 13 -23.80 6.87 36.68
C PHE A 13 -22.56 6.12 36.19
N VAL A 14 -22.32 4.90 36.70
CA VAL A 14 -21.20 4.05 36.26
C VAL A 14 -21.34 3.66 34.78
N SER A 15 -22.56 3.34 34.31
CA SER A 15 -22.77 3.02 32.89
C SER A 15 -22.52 4.22 31.97
N ILE A 16 -22.89 5.44 32.38
CA ILE A 16 -22.60 6.66 31.61
C ILE A 16 -21.09 6.90 31.54
N LEU A 17 -20.38 6.76 32.66
CA LEU A 17 -18.93 6.87 32.69
C LEU A 17 -18.27 5.85 31.76
N PHE A 18 -18.74 4.60 31.76
CA PHE A 18 -18.20 3.56 30.90
C PHE A 18 -18.39 3.86 29.41
N VAL A 19 -19.58 4.30 29.00
CA VAL A 19 -19.84 4.70 27.61
C VAL A 19 -18.98 5.90 27.21
N SER A 20 -18.86 6.91 28.09
CA SER A 20 -18.03 8.08 27.81
C SER A 20 -16.54 7.74 27.67
N ALA A 21 -16.03 6.77 28.44
CA ALA A 21 -14.67 6.27 28.30
C ALA A 21 -14.45 5.57 26.94
N ILE A 22 -15.39 4.72 26.51
CA ILE A 22 -15.33 4.05 25.20
C ILE A 22 -15.31 5.08 24.05
N LEU A 23 -16.18 6.10 24.13
CA LEU A 23 -16.24 7.16 23.13
C LEU A 23 -14.94 7.97 23.10
N TYR A 24 -14.38 8.30 24.27
CA TYR A 24 -13.11 9.03 24.37
C TYR A 24 -11.94 8.24 23.78
N VAL A 25 -11.81 6.94 24.11
CA VAL A 25 -10.78 6.06 23.55
C VAL A 25 -10.92 5.98 22.03
N SER A 26 -12.15 5.81 21.52
CA SER A 26 -12.42 5.73 20.08
C SER A 26 -12.04 7.02 19.35
N TYR A 27 -12.38 8.18 19.92
CA TYR A 27 -12.01 9.50 19.39
C TYR A 27 -10.49 9.71 19.40
N PHE A 28 -9.81 9.34 20.48
CA PHE A 28 -8.36 9.46 20.61
C PHE A 28 -7.62 8.59 19.59
N TYR A 29 -8.05 7.33 19.40
CA TYR A 29 -7.50 6.44 18.38
C TYR A 29 -7.69 6.98 16.96
N LYS A 30 -8.88 7.52 16.65
CA LYS A 30 -9.16 8.13 15.34
C LYS A 30 -8.25 9.33 15.07
N ASN A 31 -8.05 10.19 16.06
CA ASN A 31 -7.17 11.36 15.95
C ASN A 31 -5.69 11.00 15.84
N GLN A 32 -5.21 9.96 16.54
CA GLN A 32 -3.85 9.44 16.35
C GLN A 32 -3.64 8.91 14.93
N LYS A 33 -4.61 8.16 14.40
CA LYS A 33 -4.55 7.63 13.03
C LYS A 33 -4.49 8.77 12.00
N GLN A 34 -5.29 9.83 12.19
CA GLN A 34 -5.24 11.04 11.35
C GLN A 34 -3.92 11.81 11.47
N LYS A 35 -3.38 12.02 12.68
CA LYS A 35 -2.08 12.69 12.87
C LYS A 35 -0.92 11.94 12.21
N ASN A 36 -0.90 10.61 12.31
CA ASN A 36 0.12 9.78 11.64
C ASN A 36 -0.01 9.82 10.11
N TYR A 37 -1.24 9.89 9.58
CA TYR A 37 -1.44 10.06 8.14
C TYR A 37 -0.97 11.44 7.66
N GLN A 38 -1.25 12.48 8.45
CA GLN A 38 -0.88 13.86 8.11
C GLN A 38 0.63 14.13 8.24
N SER A 39 1.33 13.47 9.18
CA SER A 39 2.80 13.52 9.25
C SER A 39 3.46 12.79 8.08
N LYS A 40 2.91 11.65 7.63
CA LYS A 40 3.37 10.93 6.43
C LYS A 40 3.16 11.74 5.15
N LYS A 41 2.03 12.43 5.00
CA LYS A 41 1.77 13.35 3.87
C LYS A 41 2.80 14.48 3.80
N ASN A 42 3.13 15.09 4.94
CA ASN A 42 4.16 16.14 4.99
C ASN A 42 5.56 15.60 4.66
N LEU A 43 5.87 14.34 4.98
CA LEU A 43 7.11 13.69 4.60
C LEU A 43 7.21 13.55 3.07
N PHE A 44 6.14 13.15 2.40
CA PHE A 44 6.06 13.02 0.94
C PHE A 44 6.31 14.35 0.20
N ASP A 45 5.74 15.45 0.70
CA ASP A 45 5.93 16.78 0.10
C ASP A 45 7.31 17.39 0.43
N SER A 46 7.95 16.94 1.53
CA SER A 46 9.29 17.38 1.94
C SER A 46 10.43 16.64 1.24
N LEU A 47 10.18 15.41 0.78
CA LEU A 47 11.17 14.58 0.10
C LEU A 47 11.15 14.90 -1.40
N SER A 48 12.28 15.33 -1.95
CA SER A 48 12.46 15.59 -3.39
C SER A 48 12.54 14.29 -4.21
N PHE A 49 11.57 13.41 -4.02
CA PHE A 49 11.49 12.11 -4.68
C PHE A 49 11.14 12.25 -6.16
N ASN A 50 11.86 11.51 -6.98
CA ASN A 50 11.52 11.32 -8.38
C ASN A 50 10.27 10.44 -8.52
N PHE A 51 9.78 10.29 -9.76
CA PHE A 51 8.56 9.53 -10.03
C PHE A 51 8.58 8.09 -9.48
N VAL A 52 9.65 7.33 -9.74
CA VAL A 52 9.74 5.92 -9.33
C VAL A 52 9.84 5.76 -7.81
N GLN A 53 10.49 6.70 -7.13
CA GLN A 53 10.53 6.75 -5.66
C GLN A 53 9.15 7.05 -5.07
N LYS A 54 8.40 7.99 -5.66
CA LYS A 54 7.01 8.26 -5.26
C LYS A 54 6.13 7.04 -5.46
N LEU A 55 6.32 6.30 -6.55
CA LEU A 55 5.58 5.06 -6.82
C LEU A 55 5.88 3.99 -5.78
N ALA A 56 7.16 3.80 -5.44
CA ALA A 56 7.59 2.89 -4.36
C ALA A 56 6.95 3.24 -3.02
N TYR A 57 6.93 4.53 -2.67
CA TYR A 57 6.31 5.00 -1.45
C TYR A 57 4.81 4.71 -1.42
N ARG A 58 4.08 4.99 -2.51
CA ARG A 58 2.65 4.69 -2.61
C ARG A 58 2.35 3.20 -2.52
N GLY A 59 3.16 2.36 -3.17
CA GLY A 59 3.04 0.91 -3.04
C GLY A 59 3.23 0.44 -1.60
N MET A 60 4.22 0.97 -0.89
CA MET A 60 4.43 0.68 0.53
C MET A 60 3.24 1.11 1.39
N GLU A 61 2.70 2.33 1.18
CA GLU A 61 1.52 2.81 1.91
C GLU A 61 0.29 1.93 1.67
N GLN A 62 0.06 1.53 0.42
CA GLN A 62 -1.03 0.65 0.04
C GLN A 62 -0.91 -0.71 0.73
N PHE A 63 0.30 -1.29 0.76
CA PHE A 63 0.54 -2.55 1.46
C PHE A 63 0.26 -2.44 2.96
N GLN A 64 0.78 -1.41 3.62
CA GLN A 64 0.55 -1.16 5.05
C GLN A 64 -0.93 -0.99 5.38
N LYS A 65 -1.67 -0.25 4.53
CA LYS A 65 -3.11 -0.04 4.68
C LYS A 65 -3.85 -1.37 4.63
N GLY A 66 -3.67 -2.17 3.57
CA GLY A 66 -4.36 -3.44 3.42
C GLY A 66 -4.02 -4.45 4.53
N LEU A 67 -2.78 -4.44 5.04
CA LEU A 67 -2.38 -5.31 6.16
C LEU A 67 -3.15 -4.92 7.43
N SER A 68 -3.27 -3.61 7.70
CA SER A 68 -4.02 -3.07 8.83
C SER A 68 -5.53 -3.32 8.74
N GLU A 69 -6.06 -3.43 7.52
CA GLU A 69 -7.46 -3.74 7.23
C GLU A 69 -7.74 -5.25 7.22
N GLY A 70 -6.71 -6.07 7.42
CA GLY A 70 -6.84 -7.51 7.57
C GLY A 70 -6.88 -8.29 6.26
N ASN A 71 -6.44 -7.71 5.13
CA ASN A 71 -6.36 -8.39 3.84
C ASN A 71 -5.52 -9.68 3.95
N THR A 72 -6.13 -10.82 3.65
CA THR A 72 -5.52 -12.15 3.76
C THR A 72 -4.32 -12.32 2.84
N GLN A 73 -4.38 -11.83 1.60
CA GLN A 73 -3.26 -11.93 0.65
C GLN A 73 -2.02 -11.19 1.18
N TYR A 74 -2.22 -10.03 1.80
CA TYR A 74 -1.12 -9.26 2.37
C TYR A 74 -0.51 -9.94 3.58
N LYS A 75 -1.34 -10.57 4.42
CA LYS A 75 -0.85 -11.38 5.55
C LYS A 75 0.03 -12.53 5.06
N LEU A 76 -0.42 -13.28 4.05
CA LEU A 76 0.34 -14.39 3.48
C LEU A 76 1.67 -13.93 2.87
N ILE A 77 1.66 -12.83 2.11
CA ILE A 77 2.88 -12.24 1.54
C ILE A 77 3.82 -11.77 2.64
N TYR A 78 3.29 -11.12 3.68
CA TYR A 78 4.09 -10.66 4.82
C TYR A 78 4.65 -11.82 5.64
N GLU A 79 3.94 -12.93 5.78
CA GLU A 79 4.45 -14.12 6.48
C GLU A 79 5.57 -14.81 5.68
N ALA A 80 5.45 -14.86 4.36
CA ALA A 80 6.46 -15.44 3.47
C ALA A 80 7.68 -14.52 3.27
N ASP A 81 7.46 -13.21 3.26
CA ASP A 81 8.46 -12.17 3.00
C ASP A 81 8.20 -10.98 3.93
N SER A 82 8.54 -11.17 5.21
CA SER A 82 8.28 -10.20 6.29
C SER A 82 9.15 -8.95 6.24
N GLN A 83 10.06 -8.86 5.26
CA GLN A 83 10.93 -7.71 5.12
C GLN A 83 10.16 -6.51 4.55
N LEU A 84 9.74 -5.63 5.46
CA LEU A 84 9.26 -4.29 5.12
C LEU A 84 10.45 -3.32 5.01
N PHE A 85 10.74 -2.89 3.80
CA PHE A 85 11.83 -1.99 3.38
C PHE A 85 11.49 -0.50 3.64
N ILE A 86 10.69 -0.21 4.68
CA ILE A 86 10.12 1.12 4.95
C ILE A 86 11.22 2.18 5.01
N GLU A 87 12.26 1.91 5.79
CA GLU A 87 13.40 2.82 5.95
C GLU A 87 14.03 3.14 4.59
N PHE A 88 14.38 2.12 3.80
CA PHE A 88 15.02 2.28 2.49
C PHE A 88 14.14 3.05 1.50
N VAL A 89 12.82 2.84 1.50
CA VAL A 89 11.90 3.61 0.65
C VAL A 89 11.81 5.06 1.12
N THR A 90 11.72 5.32 2.43
CA THR A 90 11.65 6.69 2.96
C THR A 90 12.96 7.47 2.85
N GLN A 91 14.10 6.78 2.74
CA GLN A 91 15.42 7.39 2.56
C GLN A 91 15.85 7.46 1.09
N GLY A 92 15.11 6.87 0.16
CA GLY A 92 15.50 6.86 -1.25
C GLY A 92 16.62 5.85 -1.58
N THR A 93 16.90 4.87 -0.72
CA THR A 93 18.07 3.97 -0.77
C THR A 93 17.72 2.50 -1.00
N LEU A 94 16.59 2.23 -1.66
CA LEU A 94 16.18 0.87 -2.01
C LEU A 94 17.28 0.15 -2.81
N LYS A 95 17.48 -1.15 -2.54
CA LYS A 95 18.41 -2.00 -3.30
C LYS A 95 17.71 -2.83 -4.38
N THR A 96 16.52 -3.33 -4.05
CA THR A 96 15.60 -4.02 -4.96
C THR A 96 14.22 -4.05 -4.31
N ALA A 97 13.18 -4.33 -5.09
CA ALA A 97 11.82 -4.44 -4.57
C ALA A 97 11.58 -5.83 -3.97
N SER A 98 11.04 -5.90 -2.74
CA SER A 98 10.58 -7.15 -2.15
C SER A 98 9.09 -7.41 -2.43
N SER A 99 8.59 -8.60 -2.09
CA SER A 99 7.24 -9.04 -2.45
C SER A 99 6.14 -8.13 -1.89
N PRO A 100 6.20 -7.67 -0.62
CA PRO A 100 5.28 -6.66 -0.11
C PRO A 100 5.25 -5.38 -0.95
N LEU A 101 6.41 -4.92 -1.42
CA LEU A 101 6.51 -3.70 -2.22
C LEU A 101 5.83 -3.88 -3.57
N ILE A 102 6.14 -5.00 -4.22
CA ILE A 102 5.61 -5.35 -5.52
C ILE A 102 4.09 -5.43 -5.44
N GLN A 103 3.55 -6.22 -4.50
CA GLN A 103 2.11 -6.37 -4.35
C GLN A 103 1.42 -5.04 -4.05
N GLY A 104 1.92 -4.27 -3.08
CA GLY A 104 1.32 -2.98 -2.73
C GLY A 104 1.34 -2.00 -3.91
N THR A 105 2.39 -2.03 -4.73
CA THR A 105 2.49 -1.19 -5.94
C THR A 105 1.48 -1.62 -7.00
N ILE A 106 1.35 -2.92 -7.26
CA ILE A 106 0.35 -3.45 -8.21
C ILE A 106 -1.06 -3.05 -7.78
N ASP A 107 -1.37 -3.18 -6.50
CA ASP A 107 -2.67 -2.82 -5.95
C ASP A 107 -2.95 -1.31 -5.96
N PHE A 108 -1.93 -0.49 -5.69
CA PHE A 108 -2.04 0.96 -5.81
C PHE A 108 -2.34 1.39 -7.26
N ILE A 109 -1.58 0.88 -8.22
CA ILE A 109 -1.78 1.19 -9.64
C ILE A 109 -3.15 0.68 -10.11
N SER A 110 -3.53 -0.52 -9.68
CA SER A 110 -4.82 -1.14 -9.98
C SER A 110 -6.00 -0.30 -9.50
N GLU A 111 -5.92 0.25 -8.28
CA GLU A 111 -6.92 1.15 -7.71
C GLU A 111 -7.01 2.47 -8.51
N CYS A 112 -5.87 3.10 -8.81
CA CYS A 112 -5.85 4.37 -9.57
C CYS A 112 -6.34 4.22 -11.02
N LEU A 113 -5.99 3.11 -11.68
CA LEU A 113 -6.41 2.84 -13.05
C LEU A 113 -7.79 2.18 -13.13
N ASN A 114 -8.36 1.77 -11.99
CA ASN A 114 -9.58 0.96 -11.91
C ASN A 114 -9.54 -0.28 -12.82
N ARG A 115 -8.42 -1.01 -12.80
CA ARG A 115 -8.22 -2.24 -13.59
C ARG A 115 -7.64 -3.37 -12.77
N ASN A 116 -8.07 -4.60 -13.02
CA ASN A 116 -7.37 -5.78 -12.53
C ASN A 116 -6.02 -5.90 -13.25
N ILE A 117 -4.95 -6.08 -12.49
CA ILE A 117 -3.58 -6.20 -13.02
C ILE A 117 -3.08 -7.60 -12.70
N HIS A 118 -2.50 -8.26 -13.70
CA HIS A 118 -1.66 -9.45 -13.50
C HIS A 118 -0.22 -9.08 -13.83
N LEU A 119 0.69 -9.37 -12.90
CA LEU A 119 2.11 -9.19 -13.09
C LEU A 119 2.77 -10.54 -13.37
N TYR A 120 3.39 -10.63 -14.53
CA TYR A 120 4.25 -11.73 -14.94
C TYR A 120 5.71 -11.34 -14.79
N ILE A 121 6.49 -12.17 -14.09
CA ILE A 121 7.94 -12.01 -13.93
C ILE A 121 8.59 -13.26 -14.53
N ASN A 122 9.47 -13.09 -15.52
CA ASN A 122 10.07 -14.19 -16.26
C ASN A 122 9.00 -15.16 -16.84
N GLU A 123 7.95 -14.59 -17.44
CA GLU A 123 6.78 -15.30 -18.00
C GLU A 123 5.95 -16.13 -16.99
N LYS A 124 6.24 -16.03 -15.68
CA LYS A 124 5.44 -16.66 -14.63
C LYS A 124 4.50 -15.65 -14.01
N HIS A 125 3.24 -16.02 -13.84
CA HIS A 125 2.28 -15.19 -13.08
C HIS A 125 2.70 -15.18 -11.61
N MET A 126 3.06 -14.02 -11.08
CA MET A 126 3.62 -13.88 -9.73
C MET A 126 2.70 -13.10 -8.79
N PHE A 127 2.10 -12.02 -9.28
CA PHE A 127 1.25 -11.14 -8.47
C PHE A 127 0.00 -10.76 -9.26
N SER A 128 -1.11 -10.59 -8.55
CA SER A 128 -2.37 -10.10 -9.12
C SER A 128 -3.01 -9.10 -8.16
N THR A 129 -3.87 -8.24 -8.69
CA THR A 129 -4.69 -7.33 -7.88
C THR A 129 -5.41 -8.11 -6.78
N SER A 130 -5.34 -7.61 -5.53
CA SER A 130 -6.06 -8.24 -4.42
C SER A 130 -7.57 -8.21 -4.65
N GLU A 131 -8.23 -9.36 -4.49
CA GLU A 131 -9.67 -9.56 -4.79
C GLU A 131 -10.60 -8.55 -4.10
N ASN A 132 -10.21 -8.06 -2.92
CA ASN A 132 -11.03 -7.15 -2.12
C ASN A 132 -10.96 -5.67 -2.54
N LEU A 133 -10.01 -5.29 -3.41
CA LEU A 133 -9.82 -3.89 -3.82
C LEU A 133 -10.85 -3.42 -4.84
N LEU A 134 -11.19 -4.28 -5.80
CA LEU A 134 -11.98 -3.91 -6.97
C LEU A 134 -13.31 -4.66 -7.04
N LYS A 135 -14.16 -4.49 -6.02
CA LYS A 135 -15.47 -5.17 -5.93
C LYS A 135 -16.44 -4.88 -7.08
N ASN A 136 -16.21 -3.79 -7.83
CA ASN A 136 -17.09 -3.33 -8.91
C ASN A 136 -16.36 -3.04 -10.22
N CYS A 137 -15.13 -3.53 -10.41
CA CYS A 137 -14.39 -3.27 -11.65
C CYS A 137 -15.04 -4.02 -12.81
N LYS A 138 -15.47 -3.27 -13.82
CA LYS A 138 -16.05 -3.77 -15.08
C LYS A 138 -15.04 -3.79 -16.23
N GLU A 139 -13.79 -3.40 -15.99
CA GLU A 139 -12.77 -3.25 -17.04
C GLU A 139 -11.91 -4.49 -17.21
N SER A 140 -11.32 -4.61 -18.41
CA SER A 140 -10.47 -5.72 -18.82
C SER A 140 -9.21 -5.82 -17.96
N VAL A 141 -8.75 -7.06 -17.76
CA VAL A 141 -7.47 -7.38 -17.12
C VAL A 141 -6.33 -6.72 -17.91
N LEU A 142 -5.37 -6.14 -17.18
CA LEU A 142 -4.12 -5.57 -17.68
C LEU A 142 -2.97 -6.50 -17.30
N ASP A 143 -2.43 -7.22 -18.30
CA ASP A 143 -1.26 -8.07 -18.10
C ASP A 143 0.02 -7.26 -18.27
N LEU A 144 0.82 -7.17 -17.21
CA LEU A 144 2.14 -6.54 -17.20
C LEU A 144 3.21 -7.62 -17.20
N LYS A 145 4.17 -7.51 -18.11
CA LYS A 145 5.27 -8.46 -18.25
C LYS A 145 6.61 -7.79 -18.02
N ILE A 146 7.37 -8.29 -17.05
CA ILE A 146 8.74 -7.89 -16.77
C ILE A 146 9.63 -9.13 -16.60
N ARG A 147 10.94 -8.89 -16.59
CA ARG A 147 11.98 -9.89 -16.34
C ARG A 147 12.70 -9.55 -15.06
N ASN A 148 13.24 -10.57 -14.40
CA ASN A 148 14.09 -10.43 -13.23
C ASN A 148 15.28 -11.37 -13.37
N GLN A 149 16.50 -10.83 -13.33
CA GLN A 149 17.72 -11.60 -13.33
C GLN A 149 18.27 -11.72 -11.91
N ASP A 150 18.61 -12.95 -11.52
CA ASP A 150 19.22 -13.31 -10.24
C ASP A 150 18.46 -12.84 -8.98
N ASN A 151 17.16 -12.56 -9.12
CA ASN A 151 16.30 -11.97 -8.08
C ASN A 151 16.75 -10.58 -7.61
N VAL A 152 17.57 -9.87 -8.39
CA VAL A 152 18.13 -8.57 -7.99
C VAL A 152 17.73 -7.46 -8.95
N HIS A 153 17.72 -7.72 -10.27
CA HIS A 153 17.54 -6.69 -11.28
C HIS A 153 16.33 -6.93 -12.19
N PHE A 154 15.39 -6.00 -12.17
CA PHE A 154 14.16 -6.05 -12.97
C PHE A 154 14.28 -5.21 -14.24
N PHE A 155 13.80 -5.72 -15.36
CA PHE A 155 13.86 -5.06 -16.68
C PHE A 155 12.72 -5.54 -17.60
N VAL A 156 12.61 -4.99 -18.82
CA VAL A 156 11.51 -5.34 -19.75
C VAL A 156 11.98 -6.37 -20.77
N ASN A 157 12.87 -5.99 -21.68
CA ASN A 157 13.38 -6.85 -22.75
C ASN A 157 14.86 -7.19 -22.52
N TYR A 158 15.68 -6.17 -22.27
CA TYR A 158 17.13 -6.26 -22.09
C TYR A 158 17.54 -5.76 -20.70
N TYR A 159 18.61 -6.32 -20.14
CA TYR A 159 19.12 -5.98 -18.80
C TYR A 159 19.32 -4.46 -18.61
N ASN A 160 19.76 -3.77 -19.66
CA ASN A 160 20.05 -2.33 -19.65
C ASN A 160 18.82 -1.43 -19.87
N ASP A 161 17.60 -2.00 -19.98
CA ASP A 161 16.37 -1.21 -20.14
C ASP A 161 16.03 -0.40 -18.88
N THR A 162 16.60 -0.76 -17.74
CA THR A 162 16.39 -0.13 -16.44
C THR A 162 17.72 0.16 -15.77
N ILE A 163 17.77 1.24 -15.01
CA ILE A 163 18.95 1.65 -14.26
C ILE A 163 19.05 0.80 -12.98
N GLY A 164 20.26 0.40 -12.61
CA GLY A 164 20.56 -0.30 -11.36
C GLY A 164 20.68 0.65 -10.16
N ASP A 165 19.70 1.54 -9.96
CA ASP A 165 19.63 2.46 -8.81
C ASP A 165 18.86 1.86 -7.60
N GLY A 166 18.53 0.56 -7.71
CA GLY A 166 17.74 -0.20 -6.76
C GLY A 166 16.23 0.03 -6.83
N TYR A 167 15.76 0.88 -7.77
CA TYR A 167 14.37 1.06 -8.15
C TYR A 167 14.05 0.40 -9.51
N CYS A 168 14.89 -0.53 -9.97
CA CYS A 168 14.77 -1.18 -11.29
C CYS A 168 13.38 -1.83 -11.53
N PHE A 169 12.71 -2.34 -10.49
CA PHE A 169 11.33 -2.82 -10.58
C PHE A 169 10.36 -1.72 -11.03
N PHE A 170 10.45 -0.54 -10.44
CA PHE A 170 9.58 0.59 -10.74
C PHE A 170 9.88 1.20 -12.10
N HIS A 171 11.16 1.24 -12.49
CA HIS A 171 11.56 1.61 -13.84
C HIS A 171 10.98 0.63 -14.88
N ALA A 172 11.05 -0.69 -14.61
CA ALA A 172 10.48 -1.70 -15.50
C ALA A 172 8.95 -1.54 -15.62
N LEU A 173 8.25 -1.36 -14.50
CA LEU A 173 6.81 -1.09 -14.50
C LEU A 173 6.46 0.17 -15.30
N ASP A 174 7.19 1.27 -15.09
CA ASP A 174 6.95 2.52 -15.80
C ASP A 174 7.12 2.36 -17.32
N ASN A 175 8.18 1.68 -17.75
CA ASN A 175 8.42 1.37 -19.15
C ASN A 175 7.29 0.54 -19.76
N VAL A 176 6.82 -0.52 -19.06
CA VAL A 176 5.72 -1.35 -19.55
C VAL A 176 4.42 -0.56 -19.62
N LEU A 177 4.09 0.21 -18.58
CA LEU A 177 2.83 0.95 -18.51
C LEU A 177 2.76 2.08 -19.52
N LYS A 178 3.87 2.80 -19.78
CA LYS A 178 3.93 3.83 -20.83
C LYS A 178 3.60 3.28 -22.22
N ASN A 179 3.98 2.05 -22.51
CA ASN A 179 3.71 1.41 -23.79
C ASN A 179 2.24 0.97 -23.96
N ILE A 180 1.54 0.71 -22.85
CA ILE A 180 0.15 0.22 -22.89
C ILE A 180 -0.86 1.37 -22.67
N ILE A 181 -0.55 2.28 -21.76
CA ILE A 181 -1.40 3.39 -21.36
C ILE A 181 -0.58 4.68 -21.43
N PRO A 182 -0.67 5.43 -22.53
CA PRO A 182 -0.04 6.74 -22.63
C PRO A 182 -0.46 7.64 -21.46
N ASN A 183 0.51 8.37 -20.91
CA ASN A 183 0.33 9.32 -19.80
C ASN A 183 -0.28 8.69 -18.52
N TRP A 184 -0.09 7.38 -18.28
CA TRP A 184 -0.59 6.72 -17.07
C TRP A 184 -0.12 7.39 -15.77
N GLN A 185 1.08 7.98 -15.78
CA GLN A 185 1.68 8.68 -14.65
C GLN A 185 0.84 9.87 -14.17
N GLU A 186 0.17 10.57 -15.09
CA GLU A 186 -0.72 11.69 -14.77
C GLU A 186 -2.01 11.22 -14.08
N LYS A 187 -2.38 9.94 -14.24
CA LYS A 187 -3.62 9.38 -13.70
C LYS A 187 -3.50 8.92 -12.24
N ILE A 188 -2.29 8.75 -11.73
CA ILE A 188 -2.05 8.15 -10.40
C ILE A 188 -1.58 9.17 -9.33
N PHE A 189 -1.24 10.40 -9.73
CA PHE A 189 -0.72 11.45 -8.84
C PHE A 189 -1.53 12.76 -8.89
N ILE A 190 -2.82 12.67 -9.21
CA ILE A 190 -3.78 13.80 -9.20
C ILE A 190 -4.08 14.25 -7.77
#